data_AF-A0A4N9BMJ0-F1
#
_entry.id   AF-A0A4N9BMJ0-F1
#
_cell.length_a   1.000
_cell.length_b   1.000
_cell.length_c   1.000
_cell.angle_alpha   90.00
_cell.angle_beta   90.00
_cell.angle_gamma   90.00
#
_symmetry.space_group_name_H-M   'P 1'
#
loop_
_entity.id
_entity.type
_entity.pdbx_description
1 polymer ?
#
loop_
_entity_poly.entity_id
_entity_poly.type
_entity_poly.pdbx_seq_one_letter_code
_entity_poly.pdbx_strand_id
1 'polypeptide(L)'
;MVVTKHFATHGKKYRRRLIKYILNPDKTDNLKLVSDFGMSNYLDFPSHAEMVEMYNVNFSNNDKLYESRNDRQEKHQQTIHAHYLIQSFSPEDNLTPEEINRIGYEIMMELTGGRFKFIVATHTDKDHVHNHILINAIDRNSDKKLIWNYALERNLRIISDRISKVTGAKIIEKRYSYRDYKKYRESSHKFELKQRLYFLLQQSKSFDDFLEKAKQLHVQIDFSQKHSRFLMTDRTMIKPIRGRQLSKRDLYDEDFFKTYFAKQEIESRLKFLLKSVYSLEELHVKAKELNLTIELKQKNVMFTLEEDGKKISLSHKKISDKKLYDVQFFNRYFEDREVRDIQALENLQEDFQTFREEQHKEKVSAEEIEEAFKKYKEKRDAIHEFEIELTDNQIEKLVDDGVYIQVSFGIKQSGLIFIPNYQLDIFEEDNHKKYKVYIRETSSYFVYNKENMDNNCFIKGRTLIRQLSNDSQKLPYRRPTLKSLKEKISEINLMIELSNTNKQYQEIKDELVLEIAEIDMQLEETQEKIATLNKMAEVLINLKSEDEIGRKLARYDFSKLNLTESTSLGNVNEEIRVLQENLDYYLYEFEKRAIRLEIFVSTLNMEKDVFVIDKF
;
A
#
# COMPACT_ATOMS: atom_id res chain seq x y z
N MET A 1 -5.17 -17.95 4.73
CA MET A 1 -5.91 -16.71 4.43
C MET A 1 -7.25 -16.86 5.09
N VAL A 2 -7.50 -16.10 6.15
CA VAL A 2 -8.75 -16.19 6.91
C VAL A 2 -9.76 -15.16 6.41
N VAL A 3 -9.34 -13.97 5.93
CA VAL A 3 -10.27 -13.03 5.24
C VAL A 3 -10.55 -13.51 3.82
N THR A 4 -11.78 -13.91 3.54
CA THR A 4 -12.16 -14.54 2.27
C THR A 4 -12.75 -13.58 1.25
N LYS A 5 -13.42 -12.50 1.68
CA LYS A 5 -14.09 -11.55 0.77
C LYS A 5 -14.16 -10.13 1.33
N HIS A 6 -14.14 -9.13 0.44
CA HIS A 6 -14.39 -7.71 0.73
C HIS A 6 -15.48 -7.16 -0.20
N PHE A 7 -16.35 -6.31 0.33
CA PHE A 7 -17.37 -5.59 -0.42
C PHE A 7 -17.48 -4.14 0.08
N ALA A 8 -17.65 -3.19 -0.85
CA ALA A 8 -18.02 -1.82 -0.51
C ALA A 8 -19.55 -1.66 -0.55
N THR A 9 -20.14 -1.00 0.45
CA THR A 9 -21.59 -0.76 0.50
C THR A 9 -21.91 0.62 -0.05
N HIS A 10 -22.67 0.67 -1.15
CA HIS A 10 -22.97 1.93 -1.87
C HIS A 10 -24.31 2.60 -1.51
N GLY A 11 -24.95 2.23 -0.39
CA GLY A 11 -26.19 2.90 0.04
C GLY A 11 -26.64 2.60 1.47
N LYS A 12 -27.24 3.61 2.13
CA LYS A 12 -27.73 3.55 3.53
C LYS A 12 -28.73 2.40 3.76
N LYS A 13 -29.64 2.15 2.81
CA LYS A 13 -30.59 1.00 2.88
C LYS A 13 -29.90 -0.37 2.82
N TYR A 14 -28.83 -0.50 2.05
CA TYR A 14 -28.07 -1.75 1.95
C TYR A 14 -27.25 -2.01 3.22
N ARG A 15 -26.64 -0.96 3.80
CA ARG A 15 -25.97 -1.03 5.11
C ARG A 15 -26.92 -1.56 6.20
N ARG A 16 -28.13 -1.01 6.33
CA ARG A 16 -29.11 -1.47 7.33
C ARG A 16 -29.49 -2.95 7.15
N ARG A 17 -29.70 -3.39 5.90
CA ARG A 17 -29.97 -4.82 5.61
C ARG A 17 -28.80 -5.72 6.01
N LEU A 18 -27.58 -5.25 5.78
CA LEU A 18 -26.38 -5.97 6.16
C LEU A 18 -26.23 -6.05 7.67
N ILE A 19 -26.44 -4.95 8.41
CA ILE A 19 -26.47 -4.95 9.88
C ILE A 19 -27.51 -5.95 10.40
N LYS A 20 -28.73 -5.95 9.83
CA LYS A 20 -29.76 -6.94 10.15
C LYS A 20 -29.29 -8.38 9.95
N TYR A 21 -28.60 -8.63 8.85
CA TYR A 21 -28.09 -9.96 8.51
C TYR A 21 -26.96 -10.41 9.46
N ILE A 22 -25.98 -9.55 9.73
CA ILE A 22 -24.82 -9.93 10.56
C ILE A 22 -25.22 -10.09 12.03
N LEU A 23 -26.22 -9.35 12.53
CA LEU A 23 -26.73 -9.43 13.90
C LEU A 23 -27.86 -10.46 14.08
N ASN A 24 -27.98 -11.47 13.22
CA ASN A 24 -29.03 -12.46 13.39
C ASN A 24 -28.81 -13.27 14.70
N PRO A 25 -29.76 -13.27 15.66
CA PRO A 25 -29.59 -13.95 16.94
C PRO A 25 -29.36 -15.46 16.81
N ASP A 26 -30.02 -16.10 15.84
CA ASP A 26 -29.92 -17.55 15.59
C ASP A 26 -28.50 -17.94 15.13
N LYS A 27 -27.74 -16.99 14.57
CA LYS A 27 -26.41 -17.21 14.03
C LYS A 27 -25.29 -16.81 15.00
N THR A 28 -25.60 -16.00 16.01
CA THR A 28 -24.60 -15.27 16.82
C THR A 28 -24.67 -15.61 18.31
N ASP A 29 -25.21 -16.80 18.64
CA ASP A 29 -25.54 -17.22 20.01
C ASP A 29 -26.31 -16.11 20.76
N ASN A 30 -27.46 -15.74 20.22
CA ASN A 30 -28.31 -14.69 20.76
C ASN A 30 -27.55 -13.37 21.00
N LEU A 31 -26.77 -12.94 20.01
CA LEU A 31 -25.92 -11.73 19.99
C LEU A 31 -24.69 -11.74 20.91
N LYS A 32 -24.41 -12.81 21.66
CA LYS A 32 -23.20 -12.89 22.50
C LYS A 32 -21.91 -12.87 21.69
N LEU A 33 -21.96 -13.31 20.44
CA LEU A 33 -20.84 -13.33 19.51
C LEU A 33 -20.76 -12.06 18.63
N VAL A 34 -21.20 -10.93 19.17
CA VAL A 34 -21.11 -9.61 18.54
C VAL A 34 -20.22 -8.72 19.40
N SER A 35 -19.19 -8.15 18.78
CA SER A 35 -18.36 -7.10 19.37
C SER A 35 -18.32 -5.88 18.45
N ASP A 36 -18.07 -4.71 19.01
CA ASP A 36 -18.00 -3.47 18.26
C ASP A 36 -17.02 -2.48 18.89
N PHE A 37 -16.64 -1.49 18.09
CA PHE A 37 -15.76 -0.42 18.53
C PHE A 37 -16.30 0.95 18.12
N GLY A 38 -16.32 1.88 19.06
CA GLY A 38 -16.72 3.27 18.83
C GLY A 38 -18.23 3.48 18.69
N MET A 39 -19.06 2.56 19.20
CA MET A 39 -20.52 2.71 19.24
C MET A 39 -20.99 3.18 20.62
N SER A 40 -22.08 3.95 20.62
CA SER A 40 -22.86 4.25 21.82
C SER A 40 -24.04 3.29 21.89
N ASN A 41 -24.35 2.81 23.10
CA ASN A 41 -25.50 1.98 23.39
C ASN A 41 -26.18 2.48 24.67
N TYR A 42 -27.48 2.77 24.59
CA TYR A 42 -28.32 3.20 25.71
C TYR A 42 -29.32 2.11 26.15
N LEU A 43 -29.30 0.95 25.48
CA LEU A 43 -30.30 -0.10 25.63
C LEU A 43 -29.80 -1.17 26.60
N ASP A 44 -30.58 -1.43 27.66
CA ASP A 44 -30.26 -2.45 28.65
C ASP A 44 -30.68 -3.86 28.20
N PHE A 45 -31.87 -3.99 27.59
CA PHE A 45 -32.43 -5.26 27.08
C PHE A 45 -33.11 -5.07 25.72
N PRO A 46 -32.35 -4.76 24.66
CA PRO A 46 -32.95 -4.44 23.37
C PRO A 46 -33.48 -5.67 22.62
N SER A 47 -34.59 -5.49 21.92
CA SER A 47 -35.00 -6.42 20.87
C SER A 47 -33.99 -6.41 19.71
N HIS A 48 -33.96 -7.48 18.91
CA HIS A 48 -33.11 -7.54 17.71
C HIS A 48 -33.34 -6.35 16.76
N ALA A 49 -34.60 -5.91 16.60
CA ALA A 49 -34.92 -4.77 15.76
C ALA A 49 -34.31 -3.46 16.30
N GLU A 50 -34.35 -3.25 17.62
CA GLU A 50 -33.75 -2.09 18.28
C GLU A 50 -32.23 -2.11 18.19
N MET A 51 -31.59 -3.27 18.34
CA MET A 51 -30.13 -3.42 18.14
C MET A 51 -29.70 -3.06 16.72
N VAL A 52 -30.39 -3.60 15.71
CA VAL A 52 -30.10 -3.31 14.30
C VAL A 52 -30.22 -1.82 14.03
N GLU A 53 -31.24 -1.17 14.57
CA GLU A 53 -31.43 0.26 14.38
C GLU A 53 -30.38 1.07 15.13
N MET A 54 -30.05 0.71 16.37
CA MET A 54 -29.01 1.37 17.16
C MET A 54 -27.65 1.37 16.44
N TYR A 55 -27.22 0.24 15.89
CA TYR A 55 -25.96 0.17 15.14
C TYR A 55 -26.02 0.99 13.85
N ASN A 56 -27.14 0.92 13.13
CA ASN A 56 -27.34 1.70 11.91
C ASN A 56 -27.32 3.22 12.18
N VAL A 57 -27.92 3.65 13.29
CA VAL A 57 -27.94 5.05 13.74
C VAL A 57 -26.54 5.51 14.16
N ASN A 58 -25.76 4.70 14.87
CA ASN A 58 -24.37 5.04 15.22
C ASN A 58 -23.50 5.37 13.99
N PHE A 59 -23.65 4.60 12.91
CA PHE A 59 -22.96 4.88 11.65
C PHE A 59 -23.52 6.12 10.96
N SER A 60 -24.86 6.24 10.92
CA SER A 60 -25.54 7.34 10.25
C SER A 60 -25.31 8.70 10.94
N ASN A 61 -25.17 8.72 12.25
CA ASN A 61 -24.84 9.91 13.03
C ASN A 61 -23.44 10.44 12.68
N ASN A 62 -22.47 9.53 12.54
CA ASN A 62 -21.11 9.86 12.07
C ASN A 62 -21.16 10.37 10.62
N ASP A 63 -21.94 9.72 9.75
CA ASP A 63 -22.10 10.16 8.36
C ASP A 63 -22.63 11.60 8.26
N LYS A 64 -23.62 11.95 9.10
CA LYS A 64 -24.25 13.29 9.08
C LYS A 64 -23.28 14.41 9.45
N LEU A 65 -22.43 14.21 10.46
CA LEU A 65 -21.42 15.22 10.83
C LEU A 65 -20.43 15.41 9.67
N TYR A 66 -19.93 14.32 9.09
CA TYR A 66 -19.03 14.39 7.92
C TYR A 66 -19.69 15.07 6.72
N GLU A 67 -20.92 14.71 6.38
CA GLU A 67 -21.71 15.31 5.30
C GLU A 67 -21.88 16.83 5.53
N SER A 68 -22.16 17.25 6.77
CA SER A 68 -22.31 18.68 7.12
C SER A 68 -21.02 19.51 6.96
N ARG A 69 -19.84 18.88 7.15
CA ARG A 69 -18.53 19.53 7.02
C ARG A 69 -18.03 19.58 5.56
N ASN A 70 -18.46 18.63 4.72
CA ASN A 70 -17.83 18.35 3.42
C ASN A 70 -18.79 18.50 2.22
N ASP A 71 -19.76 19.40 2.31
CA ASP A 71 -20.88 19.59 1.37
C ASP A 71 -20.48 19.88 -0.11
N ARG A 72 -19.18 20.03 -0.44
CA ARG A 72 -18.69 20.42 -1.78
C ARG A 72 -17.56 19.58 -2.43
N GLN A 73 -17.23 18.35 -1.99
CA GLN A 73 -16.16 17.53 -2.63
C GLN A 73 -16.57 16.16 -3.27
N GLU A 74 -15.91 15.83 -4.39
CA GLU A 74 -15.94 14.69 -5.35
C GLU A 74 -17.03 13.58 -5.27
N LYS A 75 -17.89 13.54 -6.31
CA LYS A 75 -19.03 12.63 -6.54
C LYS A 75 -18.77 11.10 -6.49
N HIS A 76 -17.54 10.61 -6.61
CA HIS A 76 -17.30 9.16 -6.77
C HIS A 76 -17.01 8.43 -5.45
N GLN A 77 -16.32 9.03 -4.49
CA GLN A 77 -16.09 8.41 -3.16
C GLN A 77 -17.24 8.68 -2.17
N GLN A 78 -18.15 9.60 -2.48
CA GLN A 78 -19.34 9.87 -1.66
C GLN A 78 -20.25 8.65 -1.47
N THR A 79 -20.29 7.72 -2.44
CA THR A 79 -21.26 6.61 -2.43
C THR A 79 -20.95 5.50 -1.42
N ILE A 80 -19.69 5.36 -0.99
CA ILE A 80 -19.31 4.27 -0.05
C ILE A 80 -19.62 4.70 1.39
N HIS A 81 -20.47 3.90 2.05
CA HIS A 81 -20.95 4.13 3.43
C HIS A 81 -20.36 3.15 4.46
N ALA A 82 -19.84 2.00 4.02
CA ALA A 82 -19.19 1.02 4.86
C ALA A 82 -18.39 0.02 4.01
N HIS A 83 -17.45 -0.66 4.67
CA HIS A 83 -16.71 -1.79 4.11
C HIS A 83 -17.08 -3.06 4.86
N TYR A 84 -17.44 -4.09 4.12
CA TYR A 84 -17.87 -5.38 4.65
C TYR A 84 -16.84 -6.46 4.31
N LEU A 85 -16.40 -7.19 5.32
CA LEU A 85 -15.45 -8.29 5.21
C LEU A 85 -16.08 -9.58 5.72
N ILE A 86 -15.75 -10.68 5.04
CA ILE A 86 -16.03 -12.03 5.52
C ILE A 86 -14.70 -12.67 5.85
N GLN A 87 -14.58 -13.21 7.05
CA GLN A 87 -13.40 -13.91 7.52
C GLN A 87 -13.82 -15.32 7.97
N SER A 88 -13.32 -16.36 7.30
CA SER A 88 -13.70 -17.76 7.50
C SER A 88 -12.54 -18.57 8.06
N PHE A 89 -12.82 -19.43 9.03
CA PHE A 89 -11.84 -20.29 9.70
C PHE A 89 -12.07 -21.75 9.31
N SER A 90 -11.02 -22.58 9.37
CA SER A 90 -11.17 -24.02 9.15
C SER A 90 -11.83 -24.66 10.37
N PRO A 91 -12.74 -25.63 10.20
CA PRO A 91 -13.22 -26.44 11.33
C PRO A 91 -12.08 -27.17 12.06
N GLU A 92 -10.96 -27.39 11.38
CA GLU A 92 -9.76 -28.04 11.92
C GLU A 92 -8.86 -27.11 12.73
N ASP A 93 -9.18 -25.81 12.82
CA ASP A 93 -8.40 -24.83 13.58
C ASP A 93 -8.61 -24.95 15.10
N ASN A 94 -9.60 -25.73 15.55
CA ASN A 94 -9.97 -25.94 16.96
C ASN A 94 -10.16 -24.64 17.77
N LEU A 95 -10.55 -23.55 17.10
CA LEU A 95 -10.84 -22.27 17.74
C LEU A 95 -12.31 -22.17 18.14
N THR A 96 -12.56 -21.61 19.32
CA THR A 96 -13.90 -21.29 19.79
C THR A 96 -14.49 -20.09 19.02
N PRO A 97 -15.83 -19.98 18.91
CA PRO A 97 -16.47 -18.81 18.31
C PRO A 97 -16.05 -17.48 18.97
N GLU A 98 -15.81 -17.47 20.28
CA GLU A 98 -15.36 -16.31 21.04
C GLU A 98 -13.94 -15.90 20.67
N GLU A 99 -13.02 -16.86 20.53
CA GLU A 99 -11.65 -16.60 20.05
C GLU A 99 -11.67 -16.09 18.61
N ILE A 100 -12.51 -16.67 17.76
CA ILE A 100 -12.71 -16.21 16.39
C ILE A 100 -13.22 -14.77 16.36
N ASN A 101 -14.20 -14.42 17.20
CA ASN A 101 -14.68 -13.05 17.32
C ASN A 101 -13.55 -12.09 17.73
N ARG A 102 -12.80 -12.46 18.78
CA ARG A 102 -11.67 -11.70 19.29
C ARG A 102 -10.59 -11.48 18.23
N ILE A 103 -10.26 -12.51 17.44
CA ILE A 103 -9.33 -12.39 16.31
C ILE A 103 -9.83 -11.35 15.30
N GLY A 104 -11.12 -11.38 14.96
CA GLY A 104 -11.73 -10.39 14.08
C GLY A 104 -11.62 -8.97 14.64
N TYR A 105 -11.87 -8.80 15.93
CA TYR A 105 -11.77 -7.52 16.64
C TYR A 105 -10.34 -6.99 16.65
N GLU A 106 -9.36 -7.81 17.02
CA GLU A 106 -7.94 -7.45 17.05
C GLU A 106 -7.43 -7.04 15.66
N ILE A 107 -7.78 -7.80 14.61
CA ILE A 107 -7.41 -7.46 13.23
C ILE A 107 -7.99 -6.10 12.81
N MET A 108 -9.23 -5.77 13.22
CA MET A 108 -9.87 -4.50 12.85
C MET A 108 -9.35 -3.32 13.66
N MET A 109 -9.19 -3.48 14.97
CA MET A 109 -8.53 -2.48 15.82
C MET A 109 -7.17 -2.12 15.24
N GLU A 110 -6.43 -3.16 14.88
CA GLU A 110 -5.13 -3.04 14.27
C GLU A 110 -5.26 -2.31 12.91
N LEU A 111 -5.95 -2.88 11.93
CA LEU A 111 -6.06 -2.31 10.58
C LEU A 111 -6.52 -0.84 10.54
N THR A 112 -7.42 -0.45 11.43
CA THR A 112 -8.02 0.89 11.45
C THR A 112 -7.27 1.89 12.34
N GLY A 113 -6.35 1.42 13.19
CA GLY A 113 -5.68 2.23 14.21
C GLY A 113 -6.66 2.85 15.21
N GLY A 114 -7.79 2.19 15.47
CA GLY A 114 -8.85 2.72 16.35
C GLY A 114 -9.53 4.00 15.82
N ARG A 115 -9.38 4.32 14.53
CA ARG A 115 -9.98 5.53 13.94
C ARG A 115 -11.37 5.31 13.38
N PHE A 116 -11.75 4.08 13.04
CA PHE A 116 -13.01 3.79 12.38
C PHE A 116 -13.92 2.97 13.28
N LYS A 117 -15.22 3.31 13.29
CA LYS A 117 -16.23 2.52 13.99
C LYS A 117 -16.43 1.19 13.25
N PHE A 118 -16.51 0.05 13.93
CA PHE A 118 -16.77 -1.24 13.28
C PHE A 118 -17.57 -2.21 14.16
N ILE A 119 -18.13 -3.23 13.53
CA ILE A 119 -18.87 -4.35 14.16
C ILE A 119 -18.22 -5.66 13.69
N VAL A 120 -18.00 -6.61 14.60
CA VAL A 120 -17.58 -7.98 14.33
C VAL A 120 -18.65 -8.92 14.86
N ALA A 121 -19.31 -9.65 13.96
CA ALA A 121 -20.32 -10.64 14.31
C ALA A 121 -19.89 -12.04 13.84
N THR A 122 -19.79 -12.99 14.75
CA THR A 122 -19.36 -14.36 14.43
C THR A 122 -20.57 -15.24 14.21
N HIS A 123 -20.62 -15.88 13.04
CA HIS A 123 -21.70 -16.78 12.62
C HIS A 123 -21.28 -18.24 12.82
N THR A 124 -22.14 -19.00 13.50
CA THR A 124 -21.97 -20.43 13.85
C THR A 124 -23.00 -21.33 13.16
N ASP A 125 -23.82 -20.79 12.25
CA ASP A 125 -24.94 -21.45 11.59
C ASP A 125 -24.55 -22.40 10.43
N LYS A 126 -23.25 -22.61 10.21
CA LYS A 126 -22.69 -23.40 9.11
C LYS A 126 -21.62 -24.35 9.61
N ASP A 127 -21.22 -25.28 8.74
CA ASP A 127 -20.14 -26.26 8.99
C ASP A 127 -18.80 -25.61 9.39
N HIS A 128 -18.61 -24.32 9.13
CA HIS A 128 -17.45 -23.55 9.55
C HIS A 128 -17.84 -22.21 10.18
N VAL A 129 -17.13 -21.85 11.25
CA VAL A 129 -17.30 -20.59 11.95
C VAL A 129 -16.65 -19.47 11.13
N HIS A 130 -17.32 -18.32 11.04
CA HIS A 130 -16.83 -17.19 10.27
C HIS A 130 -17.30 -15.85 10.85
N ASN A 131 -16.44 -14.84 10.77
CA ASN A 131 -16.79 -13.47 11.11
C ASN A 131 -17.36 -12.72 9.91
N HIS A 132 -18.36 -11.91 10.22
CA HIS A 132 -18.84 -10.82 9.42
C HIS A 132 -18.39 -9.52 10.06
N ILE A 133 -17.61 -8.73 9.35
CA ILE A 133 -17.03 -7.50 9.87
C ILE A 133 -17.52 -6.33 9.04
N LEU A 134 -18.09 -5.32 9.69
CA LEU A 134 -18.59 -4.12 9.04
C LEU A 134 -17.88 -2.89 9.59
N ILE A 135 -17.13 -2.19 8.75
CA ILE A 135 -16.37 -0.99 9.10
C ILE A 135 -17.11 0.22 8.54
N ASN A 136 -17.33 1.26 9.35
CA ASN A 136 -17.85 2.53 8.87
C ASN A 136 -16.87 3.16 7.89
N ALA A 137 -17.36 3.71 6.78
CA ALA A 137 -16.49 4.33 5.78
C ALA A 137 -15.91 5.67 6.25
N ILE A 138 -16.47 6.28 7.29
CA ILE A 138 -16.05 7.57 7.85
C ILE A 138 -15.41 7.32 9.21
N ASP A 139 -14.30 8.01 9.47
CA ASP A 139 -13.58 7.93 10.74
C ASP A 139 -14.40 8.52 11.89
N ARG A 140 -14.04 8.22 13.13
CA ARG A 140 -14.80 8.61 14.33
C ARG A 140 -14.85 10.12 14.55
N ASN A 141 -13.89 10.86 13.98
CA ASN A 141 -13.84 12.31 14.03
C ASN A 141 -14.66 12.99 12.92
N SER A 142 -15.24 12.21 11.99
CA SER A 142 -16.00 12.73 10.84
C SER A 142 -15.21 13.65 9.92
N ASP A 143 -13.91 13.39 9.76
CA ASP A 143 -13.01 14.22 8.96
C ASP A 143 -12.54 13.50 7.69
N LYS A 144 -12.40 12.17 7.72
CA LYS A 144 -11.81 11.40 6.62
C LYS A 144 -12.58 10.13 6.30
N LYS A 145 -12.62 9.78 5.02
CA LYS A 145 -13.11 8.47 4.56
C LYS A 145 -11.99 7.42 4.50
N LEU A 146 -12.33 6.17 4.83
CA LEU A 146 -11.47 5.01 4.65
C LEU A 146 -11.32 4.72 3.15
N ILE A 147 -10.11 4.86 2.64
CA ILE A 147 -9.79 4.52 1.25
C ILE A 147 -9.34 3.07 1.19
N TRP A 148 -10.19 2.20 0.63
CA TRP A 148 -9.84 0.81 0.41
C TRP A 148 -8.94 0.64 -0.83
N ASN A 149 -7.62 0.73 -0.62
CA ASN A 149 -6.62 0.57 -1.68
C ASN A 149 -5.79 -0.73 -1.50
N TYR A 150 -4.90 -0.99 -2.47
CA TYR A 150 -4.05 -2.19 -2.43
C TYR A 150 -3.13 -2.24 -1.21
N ALA A 151 -2.68 -1.08 -0.69
CA ALA A 151 -1.84 -1.04 0.50
C ALA A 151 -2.61 -1.46 1.75
N LEU A 152 -3.86 -0.97 1.92
CA LEU A 152 -4.74 -1.37 3.02
C LEU A 152 -5.11 -2.85 2.94
N GLU A 153 -5.43 -3.36 1.75
CA GLU A 153 -5.72 -4.79 1.56
C GLU A 153 -4.49 -5.67 1.87
N ARG A 154 -3.30 -5.23 1.46
CA ARG A 154 -2.05 -5.91 1.81
C ARG A 154 -1.81 -5.91 3.31
N ASN A 155 -2.01 -4.77 3.98
CA ASN A 155 -1.87 -4.65 5.43
C ASN A 155 -2.84 -5.57 6.16
N LEU A 156 -4.13 -5.59 5.75
CA LEU A 156 -5.12 -6.51 6.30
C LEU A 156 -4.67 -7.97 6.20
N ARG A 157 -4.13 -8.39 5.06
CA ARG A 157 -3.64 -9.76 4.89
C ARG A 157 -2.46 -10.05 5.81
N ILE A 158 -1.51 -9.14 5.92
CA ILE A 158 -0.34 -9.33 6.79
C ILE A 158 -0.77 -9.42 8.27
N ILE A 159 -1.66 -8.52 8.70
CA ILE A 159 -2.21 -8.49 10.06
C ILE A 159 -3.00 -9.78 10.33
N SER A 160 -3.91 -10.15 9.42
CA SER A 160 -4.74 -11.34 9.53
C SER A 160 -3.88 -12.61 9.58
N ASP A 161 -2.93 -12.77 8.66
CA ASP A 161 -2.04 -13.94 8.65
C ASP A 161 -1.17 -13.97 9.92
N ARG A 162 -0.75 -12.82 10.46
CA ARG A 162 0.03 -12.79 11.70
C ARG A 162 -0.81 -13.17 12.92
N ILE A 163 -1.98 -12.56 13.12
CA ILE A 163 -2.86 -12.86 14.24
C ILE A 163 -3.33 -14.32 14.18
N SER A 164 -3.73 -14.78 12.98
CA SER A 164 -4.12 -16.18 12.76
C SER A 164 -2.98 -17.16 13.08
N LYS A 165 -1.72 -16.79 12.81
CA LYS A 165 -0.54 -17.59 13.22
C LYS A 165 -0.33 -17.62 14.73
N VAL A 166 -0.53 -16.49 15.41
CA VAL A 166 -0.38 -16.41 16.88
C VAL A 166 -1.43 -17.28 17.58
N THR A 167 -2.64 -17.32 17.03
CA THR A 167 -3.75 -18.09 17.60
C THR A 167 -3.82 -19.54 17.14
N GLY A 168 -2.89 -19.99 16.27
CA GLY A 168 -2.84 -21.38 15.81
C GLY A 168 -3.81 -21.76 14.70
N ALA A 169 -4.46 -20.78 14.05
CA ALA A 169 -5.35 -21.02 12.92
C ALA A 169 -4.57 -21.37 11.65
N LYS A 170 -5.09 -22.30 10.83
CA LYS A 170 -4.46 -22.70 9.57
C LYS A 170 -4.44 -21.56 8.57
N ILE A 171 -3.28 -21.40 7.95
CA ILE A 171 -3.10 -20.51 6.81
C ILE A 171 -2.96 -21.36 5.55
N ILE A 172 -3.28 -20.78 4.39
CA ILE A 172 -3.15 -21.48 3.11
C ILE A 172 -1.66 -21.61 2.83
N GLU A 173 -1.11 -22.80 3.01
CA GLU A 173 0.30 -23.09 2.81
C GLU A 173 0.69 -23.20 1.33
N LYS A 174 1.91 -22.76 1.01
CA LYS A 174 2.68 -23.28 -0.12
C LYS A 174 4.12 -23.51 0.34
N ARG A 175 4.45 -24.78 0.58
CA ARG A 175 5.76 -25.24 1.07
C ARG A 175 6.77 -25.34 -0.07
N TYR A 176 7.85 -24.57 0.02
CA TYR A 176 9.12 -24.77 -0.70
C TYR A 176 10.24 -24.24 0.20
N SER A 177 11.30 -25.01 0.46
CA SER A 177 12.58 -24.47 0.99
C SER A 177 13.23 -23.52 -0.02
N TYR A 178 14.32 -22.81 0.32
CA TYR A 178 15.06 -22.04 -0.69
C TYR A 178 15.59 -22.95 -1.81
N ARG A 179 16.10 -24.14 -1.47
CA ARG A 179 16.50 -25.16 -2.46
C ARG A 179 15.33 -25.57 -3.37
N ASP A 180 14.14 -25.79 -2.82
CA ASP A 180 12.98 -26.17 -3.63
C ASP A 180 12.43 -24.99 -4.43
N TYR A 181 12.54 -23.76 -3.93
CA TYR A 181 12.20 -22.54 -4.66
C TYR A 181 13.17 -22.28 -5.80
N LYS A 182 14.46 -22.50 -5.61
CA LYS A 182 15.48 -22.43 -6.66
C LYS A 182 15.19 -23.47 -7.75
N LYS A 183 14.94 -24.72 -7.35
CA LYS A 183 14.47 -25.78 -8.26
C LYS A 183 13.16 -25.39 -8.97
N TYR A 184 12.19 -24.82 -8.26
CA TYR A 184 10.94 -24.34 -8.85
C TYR A 184 11.18 -23.16 -9.81
N ARG A 185 12.05 -22.21 -9.48
CA ARG A 185 12.39 -21.06 -10.33
C ARG A 185 13.03 -21.55 -11.63
N GLU A 186 13.92 -22.52 -11.53
CA GLU A 186 14.62 -23.14 -12.66
C GLU A 186 13.66 -23.98 -13.53
N SER A 187 12.79 -24.78 -12.90
CA SER A 187 11.86 -25.71 -13.58
C SER A 187 10.51 -25.10 -13.97
N SER A 188 10.07 -23.99 -13.37
CA SER A 188 8.74 -23.42 -13.59
C SER A 188 8.65 -22.74 -14.93
N HIS A 189 7.94 -23.40 -15.85
CA HIS A 189 7.60 -22.82 -17.16
C HIS A 189 6.89 -21.47 -17.05
N LYS A 190 6.06 -21.29 -16.02
CA LYS A 190 5.32 -20.04 -15.82
C LYS A 190 6.22 -18.90 -15.38
N PHE A 191 7.22 -19.18 -14.55
CA PHE A 191 8.17 -18.17 -14.12
C PHE A 191 9.02 -17.74 -15.31
N GLU A 192 9.61 -18.69 -16.03
CA GLU A 192 10.44 -18.41 -17.21
C GLU A 192 9.66 -17.62 -18.28
N LEU A 193 8.45 -18.06 -18.62
CA LEU A 193 7.63 -17.40 -19.63
C LEU A 193 7.35 -15.94 -19.28
N LYS A 194 7.11 -15.61 -18.01
CA LYS A 194 6.95 -14.21 -17.58
C LYS A 194 8.21 -13.39 -17.79
N GLN A 195 9.39 -13.98 -17.55
CA GLN A 195 10.66 -13.28 -17.77
C GLN A 195 10.86 -12.98 -19.25
N ARG A 196 10.63 -13.98 -20.12
CA ARG A 196 10.72 -13.83 -21.58
C ARG A 196 9.75 -12.77 -22.08
N LEU A 197 8.47 -12.87 -21.74
CA LEU A 197 7.46 -11.90 -22.18
C LEU A 197 7.77 -10.48 -21.69
N TYR A 198 8.22 -10.32 -20.44
CA TYR A 198 8.62 -9.01 -19.94
C TYR A 198 9.82 -8.44 -20.71
N PHE A 199 10.84 -9.26 -20.96
CA PHE A 199 12.01 -8.86 -21.73
C PHE A 199 11.63 -8.48 -23.17
N LEU A 200 10.84 -9.33 -23.84
CA LEU A 200 10.35 -9.11 -25.20
C LEU A 200 9.55 -7.80 -25.30
N LEU A 201 8.66 -7.51 -24.35
CA LEU A 201 7.90 -6.25 -24.32
C LEU A 201 8.82 -5.00 -24.29
N GLN A 202 9.97 -5.08 -23.61
CA GLN A 202 10.92 -3.96 -23.54
C GLN A 202 11.78 -3.86 -24.81
N GLN A 203 12.17 -5.00 -25.38
CA GLN A 203 13.08 -5.06 -26.52
C GLN A 203 12.39 -4.93 -27.88
N SER A 204 11.07 -5.04 -27.93
CA SER A 204 10.33 -5.01 -29.20
C SER A 204 9.93 -3.58 -29.58
N LYS A 205 10.03 -3.26 -30.86
CA LYS A 205 9.67 -1.97 -31.46
C LYS A 205 8.19 -1.88 -31.77
N SER A 206 7.59 -3.00 -32.19
CA SER A 206 6.18 -3.11 -32.55
C SER A 206 5.59 -4.44 -32.09
N PHE A 207 4.29 -4.62 -32.30
CA PHE A 207 3.63 -5.90 -32.05
C PHE A 207 4.16 -7.03 -32.94
N ASP A 208 4.50 -6.75 -34.20
CA ASP A 208 5.04 -7.75 -35.11
C ASP A 208 6.50 -8.11 -34.78
N ASP A 209 7.34 -7.12 -34.46
CA ASP A 209 8.70 -7.35 -33.94
C ASP A 209 8.66 -8.18 -32.64
N PHE A 210 7.66 -7.96 -31.79
CA PHE A 210 7.42 -8.78 -30.61
C PHE A 210 7.11 -10.24 -30.94
N LEU A 211 6.28 -10.50 -31.95
CA LEU A 211 5.96 -11.88 -32.36
C LEU A 211 7.16 -12.56 -33.02
N GLU A 212 7.93 -11.82 -33.80
CA GLU A 212 9.17 -12.31 -34.41
C GLU A 212 10.21 -12.67 -33.34
N LYS A 213 10.52 -11.74 -32.44
CA LYS A 213 11.43 -11.96 -31.31
C LYS A 213 10.93 -13.03 -30.37
N ALA A 214 9.62 -13.15 -30.16
CA ALA A 214 9.05 -14.23 -29.35
C ALA A 214 9.39 -15.59 -29.95
N LYS A 215 9.26 -15.78 -31.27
CA LYS A 215 9.63 -17.02 -31.96
C LYS A 215 11.12 -17.31 -31.81
N GLN A 216 11.98 -16.31 -32.01
CA GLN A 216 13.43 -16.44 -31.84
C GLN A 216 13.80 -16.81 -30.40
N LEU A 217 13.08 -16.26 -29.41
CA LEU A 217 13.23 -16.61 -28.00
C LEU A 217 12.43 -17.86 -27.58
N HIS A 218 12.11 -18.71 -28.56
CA HIS A 218 11.41 -19.99 -28.38
C HIS A 218 10.04 -19.89 -27.70
N VAL A 219 9.37 -18.75 -27.76
CA VAL A 219 8.01 -18.52 -27.24
C VAL A 219 7.02 -18.50 -28.41
N GLN A 220 6.26 -19.59 -28.56
CA GLN A 220 5.11 -19.64 -29.45
C GLN A 220 3.89 -19.04 -28.77
N ILE A 221 3.23 -18.09 -29.45
CA ILE A 221 2.04 -17.40 -28.98
C ILE A 221 0.90 -17.65 -29.96
N ASP A 222 -0.23 -18.13 -29.44
CA ASP A 222 -1.44 -18.40 -30.21
C ASP A 222 -2.62 -17.58 -29.66
N PHE A 223 -3.14 -16.67 -30.50
CA PHE A 223 -4.31 -15.83 -30.22
C PHE A 223 -5.58 -16.31 -30.94
N SER A 224 -5.52 -17.37 -31.75
CA SER A 224 -6.66 -17.84 -32.57
C SER A 224 -7.83 -18.38 -31.74
N GLN A 225 -7.56 -18.78 -30.50
CA GLN A 225 -8.51 -19.41 -29.60
C GLN A 225 -9.14 -18.37 -28.66
N LYS A 226 -10.26 -18.74 -28.01
CA LYS A 226 -10.93 -17.92 -26.98
C LYS A 226 -9.98 -17.40 -25.87
N HIS A 227 -8.88 -18.10 -25.63
CA HIS A 227 -7.86 -17.69 -24.67
C HIS A 227 -6.50 -17.81 -25.32
N SER A 228 -5.68 -16.76 -25.17
CA SER A 228 -4.28 -16.76 -25.60
C SER A 228 -3.51 -17.90 -24.97
N ARG A 229 -2.69 -18.58 -25.77
CA ARG A 229 -1.87 -19.73 -25.37
C ARG A 229 -0.40 -19.42 -25.64
N PHE A 230 0.43 -19.79 -24.67
CA PHE A 230 1.87 -19.58 -24.72
C PHE A 230 2.58 -20.90 -24.50
N LEU A 231 3.54 -21.23 -25.37
CA LEU A 231 4.33 -22.46 -25.32
C LEU A 231 5.80 -22.12 -25.51
N MET A 232 6.68 -22.64 -24.66
CA MET A 232 8.13 -22.54 -24.85
C MET A 232 8.65 -23.82 -25.49
N THR A 233 9.26 -23.72 -26.67
CA THR A 233 9.67 -24.88 -27.49
C THR A 233 11.00 -25.49 -27.06
N ASP A 234 11.83 -24.74 -26.36
CA ASP A 234 13.13 -25.16 -25.83
C ASP A 234 13.02 -25.82 -24.44
N ARG A 235 11.80 -25.98 -23.91
CA ARG A 235 11.53 -26.63 -22.62
C ARG A 235 10.51 -27.75 -22.77
N THR A 236 10.59 -28.73 -21.88
CA THR A 236 9.66 -29.87 -21.82
C THR A 236 8.28 -29.44 -21.31
N MET A 237 7.49 -28.78 -22.16
CA MET A 237 6.13 -28.34 -21.84
C MET A 237 5.09 -29.30 -22.44
N ILE A 238 4.28 -29.93 -21.58
CA ILE A 238 3.18 -30.81 -22.01
C ILE A 238 1.92 -30.00 -22.38
N LYS A 239 1.71 -28.84 -21.73
CA LYS A 239 0.50 -28.01 -21.92
C LYS A 239 0.87 -26.54 -22.10
N PRO A 240 0.19 -25.81 -23.01
CA PRO A 240 0.37 -24.37 -23.13
C PRO A 240 -0.19 -23.63 -21.91
N ILE A 241 0.45 -22.53 -21.55
CA ILE A 241 0.01 -21.63 -20.47
C ILE A 241 -1.01 -20.65 -21.05
N ARG A 242 -2.14 -20.44 -20.35
CA ARG A 242 -3.17 -19.49 -20.81
C ARG A 242 -2.86 -18.07 -20.34
N GLY A 243 -3.17 -17.05 -21.14
CA GLY A 243 -2.91 -15.63 -20.82
C GLY A 243 -3.39 -15.19 -19.43
N ARG A 244 -4.64 -15.54 -19.06
CA ARG A 244 -5.21 -15.28 -17.71
C ARG A 244 -4.43 -15.88 -16.55
N GLN A 245 -3.56 -16.85 -16.80
CA GLN A 245 -2.73 -17.45 -15.75
C GLN A 245 -1.50 -16.58 -15.48
N LEU A 246 -1.06 -15.75 -16.43
CA LEU A 246 0.14 -14.93 -16.32
C LEU A 246 -0.07 -13.72 -15.39
N SER A 247 -1.19 -13.02 -15.50
CA SER A 247 -1.56 -11.91 -14.62
C SER A 247 -2.94 -12.13 -14.02
N LYS A 248 -3.14 -11.67 -12.77
CA LYS A 248 -4.48 -11.62 -12.14
C LYS A 248 -5.29 -10.39 -12.59
N ARG A 249 -4.61 -9.37 -13.12
CA ARG A 249 -5.21 -8.09 -13.56
C ARG A 249 -5.49 -8.09 -15.07
N ASP A 250 -4.56 -8.58 -15.86
CA ASP A 250 -4.58 -8.46 -17.32
C ASP A 250 -4.65 -9.84 -17.97
N LEU A 251 -5.40 -9.96 -19.07
CA LEU A 251 -5.67 -11.25 -19.72
C LEU A 251 -4.53 -11.72 -20.63
N TYR A 252 -3.51 -10.89 -20.88
CA TYR A 252 -2.39 -11.17 -21.79
C TYR A 252 -2.91 -11.73 -23.13
N ASP A 253 -3.85 -10.99 -23.73
CA ASP A 253 -4.45 -11.24 -25.02
C ASP A 253 -3.91 -10.32 -26.10
N GLU A 254 -4.33 -10.57 -27.33
CA GLU A 254 -3.86 -9.82 -28.49
C GLU A 254 -4.12 -8.32 -28.32
N ASP A 255 -5.27 -7.96 -27.74
CA ASP A 255 -5.64 -6.57 -27.44
C ASP A 255 -4.69 -5.94 -26.41
N PHE A 256 -4.32 -6.66 -25.35
CA PHE A 256 -3.34 -6.20 -24.37
C PHE A 256 -2.01 -5.84 -25.03
N PHE A 257 -1.45 -6.73 -25.86
CA PHE A 257 -0.15 -6.48 -26.51
C PHE A 257 -0.24 -5.37 -27.55
N LYS A 258 -1.28 -5.35 -28.38
CA LYS A 258 -1.51 -4.27 -29.35
C LYS A 258 -1.67 -2.91 -28.67
N THR A 259 -2.45 -2.85 -27.59
CA THR A 259 -2.62 -1.65 -26.78
C THR A 259 -1.30 -1.19 -26.16
N TYR A 260 -0.48 -2.12 -25.68
CA TYR A 260 0.84 -1.82 -25.12
C TYR A 260 1.75 -1.13 -26.14
N PHE A 261 1.86 -1.66 -27.36
CA PHE A 261 2.70 -1.06 -28.39
C PHE A 261 2.09 0.22 -28.95
N ALA A 262 0.77 0.29 -29.16
CA ALA A 262 0.10 1.51 -29.59
C ALA A 262 0.30 2.67 -28.58
N LYS A 263 0.32 2.37 -27.28
CA LYS A 263 0.64 3.36 -26.23
C LYS A 263 2.03 3.96 -26.45
N GLN A 264 3.05 3.12 -26.66
CA GLN A 264 4.42 3.59 -26.91
C GLN A 264 4.53 4.41 -28.19
N GLU A 265 3.84 3.98 -29.24
CA GLU A 265 3.93 4.53 -30.59
C GLU A 265 3.23 5.90 -30.69
N ILE A 266 2.10 6.06 -29.98
CA ILE A 266 1.46 7.37 -29.77
C ILE A 266 2.35 8.29 -28.94
N GLU A 267 2.93 7.79 -27.84
CA GLU A 267 3.82 8.61 -26.99
C GLU A 267 5.07 9.07 -27.75
N SER A 268 5.64 8.20 -28.61
CA SER A 268 6.78 8.52 -29.46
C SER A 268 6.46 9.64 -30.45
N ARG A 269 5.35 9.53 -31.20
CA ARG A 269 4.88 10.58 -32.11
C ARG A 269 4.62 11.90 -31.39
N LEU A 270 3.98 11.87 -30.23
CA LEU A 270 3.74 13.08 -29.44
C LEU A 270 5.06 13.71 -28.99
N LYS A 271 6.04 12.92 -28.53
CA LYS A 271 7.36 13.44 -28.14
C LYS A 271 8.11 14.09 -29.29
N PHE A 272 8.00 13.52 -30.49
CA PHE A 272 8.59 14.08 -31.70
C PHE A 272 7.87 15.38 -32.11
N LEU A 273 6.56 15.27 -32.38
CA LEU A 273 5.77 16.38 -32.92
C LEU A 273 5.73 17.60 -32.01
N LEU A 274 5.61 17.40 -30.69
CA LEU A 274 5.53 18.53 -29.76
C LEU A 274 6.81 19.40 -29.76
N LYS A 275 7.97 18.86 -30.15
CA LYS A 275 9.21 19.64 -30.28
C LYS A 275 9.27 20.45 -31.58
N SER A 276 8.43 20.11 -32.55
CA SER A 276 8.53 20.56 -33.93
C SER A 276 7.31 21.38 -34.42
N VAL A 277 6.40 21.76 -33.51
CA VAL A 277 5.15 22.47 -33.84
C VAL A 277 4.88 23.66 -32.93
N TYR A 278 4.30 24.71 -33.50
CA TYR A 278 4.00 25.98 -32.83
C TYR A 278 2.54 26.13 -32.40
N SER A 279 1.62 25.36 -33.00
CA SER A 279 0.20 25.46 -32.70
C SER A 279 -0.50 24.09 -32.66
N LEU A 280 -1.71 24.08 -32.09
CA LEU A 280 -2.55 22.89 -32.04
C LEU A 280 -3.00 22.47 -33.45
N GLU A 281 -3.27 23.43 -34.33
CA GLU A 281 -3.64 23.18 -35.73
C GLU A 281 -2.49 22.49 -36.47
N GLU A 282 -1.26 22.98 -36.30
CA GLU A 282 -0.07 22.39 -36.91
C GLU A 282 0.19 20.97 -36.38
N LEU A 283 0.01 20.76 -35.07
CA LEU A 283 0.06 19.43 -34.47
C LEU A 283 -0.96 18.47 -35.12
N HIS A 284 -2.20 18.90 -35.35
CA HIS A 284 -3.21 18.07 -35.99
C HIS A 284 -2.85 17.69 -37.43
N VAL A 285 -2.28 18.61 -38.20
CA VAL A 285 -1.86 18.35 -39.59
C VAL A 285 -0.70 17.35 -39.61
N LYS A 286 0.39 17.66 -38.91
CA LYS A 286 1.58 16.80 -38.88
C LYS A 286 1.32 15.44 -38.21
N ALA A 287 0.45 15.38 -37.19
CA ALA A 287 0.06 14.10 -36.60
C ALA A 287 -0.64 13.19 -37.62
N LYS A 288 -1.53 13.74 -38.45
CA LYS A 288 -2.21 12.98 -39.50
C LYS A 288 -1.22 12.44 -40.55
N GLU A 289 -0.20 13.21 -40.91
CA GLU A 289 0.87 12.75 -41.81
C GLU A 289 1.69 11.57 -41.25
N LEU A 290 1.73 11.44 -39.92
CA LEU A 290 2.32 10.31 -39.20
C LEU A 290 1.28 9.25 -38.80
N ASN A 291 0.09 9.23 -39.43
CA ASN A 291 -1.00 8.30 -39.14
C ASN A 291 -1.55 8.34 -37.70
N LEU A 292 -1.44 9.50 -37.04
CA LEU A 292 -2.00 9.76 -35.72
C LEU A 292 -3.11 10.80 -35.80
N THR A 293 -4.33 10.40 -35.46
CA THR A 293 -5.44 11.34 -35.29
C THR A 293 -5.61 11.68 -33.81
N ILE A 294 -5.66 12.98 -33.50
CA ILE A 294 -5.88 13.51 -32.16
C ILE A 294 -7.26 14.18 -32.15
N GLU A 295 -8.16 13.73 -31.29
CA GLU A 295 -9.51 14.29 -31.12
C GLU A 295 -9.69 14.85 -29.71
N LEU A 296 -9.87 16.16 -29.59
CA LEU A 296 -10.16 16.82 -28.32
C LEU A 296 -11.69 16.85 -28.11
N LYS A 297 -12.17 16.20 -27.05
CA LYS A 297 -13.60 16.15 -26.65
C LYS A 297 -13.76 16.64 -25.21
N GLN A 298 -14.18 17.89 -25.04
CA GLN A 298 -14.36 18.55 -23.74
C GLN A 298 -13.08 18.54 -22.87
N LYS A 299 -12.97 17.61 -21.92
CA LYS A 299 -11.80 17.42 -21.05
C LYS A 299 -10.94 16.21 -21.45
N ASN A 300 -11.40 15.39 -22.38
CA ASN A 300 -10.75 14.15 -22.77
C ASN A 300 -10.13 14.30 -24.16
N VAL A 301 -8.96 13.68 -24.35
CA VAL A 301 -8.36 13.50 -25.68
C VAL A 301 -8.39 12.01 -26.06
N MET A 302 -8.76 11.74 -27.31
CA MET A 302 -8.70 10.43 -27.94
C MET A 302 -7.61 10.45 -29.02
N PHE A 303 -6.77 9.42 -29.01
CA PHE A 303 -5.71 9.20 -29.97
C PHE A 303 -6.05 7.97 -30.80
N THR A 304 -6.11 8.11 -32.11
CA THR A 304 -6.32 6.99 -33.03
C THR A 304 -5.06 6.82 -33.87
N LEU A 305 -4.37 5.71 -33.67
CA LEU A 305 -3.21 5.30 -34.46
C LEU A 305 -3.68 4.37 -35.58
N GLU A 306 -3.25 4.63 -36.81
CA GLU A 306 -3.52 3.79 -37.98
C GLU A 306 -2.20 3.20 -38.51
N GLU A 307 -2.00 1.90 -38.33
CA GLU A 307 -0.83 1.17 -38.85
C GLU A 307 -1.30 -0.12 -39.53
N ASP A 308 -0.78 -0.40 -40.72
CA ASP A 308 -1.08 -1.60 -41.52
C ASP A 308 -2.59 -1.86 -41.72
N GLY A 309 -3.37 -0.80 -41.93
CA GLY A 309 -4.81 -0.86 -42.13
C GLY A 309 -5.64 -1.14 -40.87
N LYS A 310 -5.01 -1.16 -39.68
CA LYS A 310 -5.68 -1.35 -38.39
C LYS A 310 -5.71 -0.04 -37.61
N LYS A 311 -6.89 0.30 -37.07
CA LYS A 311 -7.10 1.48 -36.23
C LYS A 311 -7.19 1.10 -34.77
N ILE A 312 -6.34 1.69 -33.93
CA ILE A 312 -6.38 1.54 -32.48
C ILE A 312 -6.64 2.90 -31.85
N SER A 313 -7.76 3.02 -31.13
CA SER A 313 -8.15 4.25 -30.43
C SER A 313 -7.94 4.13 -28.93
N LEU A 314 -7.14 5.04 -28.35
CA LEU A 314 -6.81 5.08 -26.94
C LEU A 314 -7.15 6.45 -26.34
N SER A 315 -7.65 6.46 -25.10
CA SER A 315 -7.86 7.72 -24.37
C SER A 315 -6.55 8.19 -23.74
N HIS A 316 -6.38 9.51 -23.59
CA HIS A 316 -5.23 10.14 -22.90
C HIS A 316 -4.87 9.51 -21.55
N LYS A 317 -5.87 9.02 -20.78
CA LYS A 317 -5.65 8.33 -19.50
C LYS A 317 -4.85 7.03 -19.62
N LYS A 318 -4.82 6.42 -20.80
CA LYS A 318 -4.08 5.18 -21.09
C LYS A 318 -2.69 5.44 -21.72
N ILE A 319 -2.38 6.67 -22.15
CA ILE A 319 -1.20 6.97 -22.97
C ILE A 319 0.09 7.05 -22.17
N SER A 320 0.11 7.71 -21.02
CA SER A 320 1.32 7.75 -20.18
C SER A 320 0.95 7.94 -18.71
N ASP A 321 1.65 7.21 -17.86
CA ASP A 321 1.53 7.33 -16.41
C ASP A 321 2.39 8.51 -15.89
N LYS A 322 3.29 9.05 -16.74
CA LYS A 322 4.21 10.16 -16.41
C LYS A 322 3.67 11.51 -16.84
N LYS A 323 2.97 11.58 -17.98
CA LYS A 323 2.45 12.83 -18.57
C LYS A 323 1.00 12.63 -19.01
N LEU A 324 0.10 13.50 -18.55
CA LEU A 324 -1.30 13.45 -18.93
C LEU A 324 -1.55 14.38 -20.13
N TYR A 325 -1.70 13.79 -21.31
CA TYR A 325 -1.98 14.51 -22.57
C TYR A 325 -3.47 14.87 -22.70
N ASP A 326 -4.02 15.59 -21.73
CA ASP A 326 -5.41 16.08 -21.76
C ASP A 326 -5.54 17.43 -22.49
N VAL A 327 -6.77 17.96 -22.57
CA VAL A 327 -7.03 19.25 -23.24
C VAL A 327 -6.29 20.40 -22.55
N GLN A 328 -6.17 20.37 -21.22
CA GLN A 328 -5.46 21.40 -20.45
C GLN A 328 -3.95 21.36 -20.68
N PHE A 329 -3.39 20.18 -20.92
CA PHE A 329 -2.00 20.02 -21.30
C PHE A 329 -1.72 20.72 -22.63
N PHE A 330 -2.50 20.44 -23.67
CA PHE A 330 -2.27 21.04 -24.99
C PHE A 330 -2.47 22.56 -24.98
N ASN A 331 -3.52 23.06 -24.31
CA ASN A 331 -3.74 24.51 -24.18
C ASN A 331 -2.54 25.19 -23.51
N ARG A 332 -2.09 24.71 -22.34
CA ARG A 332 -0.92 25.26 -21.65
C ARG A 332 0.36 25.14 -22.46
N TYR A 333 0.56 24.00 -23.13
CA TYR A 333 1.77 23.72 -23.90
C TYR A 333 2.01 24.76 -25.01
N PHE A 334 0.93 25.24 -25.64
CA PHE A 334 0.97 26.23 -26.73
C PHE A 334 0.71 27.68 -26.28
N GLU A 335 0.17 27.91 -25.08
CA GLU A 335 -0.02 29.25 -24.49
C GLU A 335 1.27 29.83 -23.91
N ASP A 336 2.15 29.01 -23.31
CA ASP A 336 3.45 29.43 -22.76
C ASP A 336 4.47 29.71 -23.90
N ARG A 337 4.29 30.86 -24.55
CA ARG A 337 5.15 31.42 -25.59
C ARG A 337 6.38 32.12 -24.98
N GLU A 338 7.44 31.37 -24.74
CA GLU A 338 8.79 31.92 -24.86
C GLU A 338 9.56 31.11 -25.89
N VAL A 339 10.24 31.83 -26.78
CA VAL A 339 10.91 31.37 -28.00
C VAL A 339 11.57 30.00 -27.79
N ARG A 340 10.97 28.96 -28.37
CA ARG A 340 11.58 27.63 -28.43
C ARG A 340 12.34 27.53 -29.74
N ASP A 341 13.60 27.10 -29.69
CA ASP A 341 14.33 26.65 -30.86
C ASP A 341 13.64 25.39 -31.40
N ILE A 342 12.73 25.59 -32.35
CA ILE A 342 12.03 24.51 -33.01
C ILE A 342 12.97 23.89 -34.03
N GLN A 343 13.11 22.58 -33.96
CA GLN A 343 13.85 21.83 -34.96
C GLN A 343 13.18 22.01 -36.32
N ALA A 344 13.91 22.59 -37.27
CA ALA A 344 13.48 22.62 -38.66
C ALA A 344 13.34 21.19 -39.15
N LEU A 345 12.15 20.85 -39.67
CA LEU A 345 11.87 19.57 -40.29
C LEU A 345 11.96 19.76 -41.80
N GLU A 346 12.90 19.05 -42.44
CA GLU A 346 13.03 19.07 -43.90
C GLU A 346 12.05 18.07 -44.52
N ASN A 347 11.92 16.89 -43.93
CA ASN A 347 10.98 15.84 -44.33
C ASN A 347 10.42 15.13 -43.09
N LEU A 348 9.18 15.47 -42.72
CA LEU A 348 8.53 14.99 -41.48
C LEU A 348 8.59 13.46 -41.30
N GLN A 349 8.43 12.70 -42.38
CA GLN A 349 8.41 11.24 -42.31
C GLN A 349 9.81 10.66 -42.10
N GLU A 350 10.80 11.16 -42.84
CA GLU A 350 12.20 10.74 -42.71
C GLU A 350 12.80 11.18 -41.36
N ASP A 351 12.48 12.40 -40.92
CA ASP A 351 12.88 12.94 -39.63
C ASP A 351 12.27 12.13 -38.48
N PHE A 352 10.99 11.75 -38.58
CA PHE A 352 10.35 10.89 -37.58
C PHE A 352 10.96 9.49 -37.58
N GLN A 353 11.27 8.94 -38.76
CA GLN A 353 11.91 7.64 -38.87
C GLN A 353 13.29 7.64 -38.20
N THR A 354 14.09 8.68 -38.44
CA THR A 354 15.40 8.89 -37.80
C THR A 354 15.26 8.99 -36.29
N PHE A 355 14.31 9.79 -35.80
CA PHE A 355 14.00 9.91 -34.37
C PHE A 355 13.57 8.56 -33.75
N ARG A 356 12.75 7.80 -34.47
CA ARG A 356 12.30 6.47 -34.04
C ARG A 356 13.46 5.49 -33.95
N GLU A 357 14.36 5.51 -34.92
CA GLU A 357 15.57 4.69 -34.94
C GLU A 357 16.50 5.03 -33.78
N GLU A 358 16.70 6.32 -33.46
CA GLU A 358 17.45 6.75 -32.29
C GLU A 358 16.82 6.25 -30.98
N GLN A 359 15.49 6.35 -30.82
CA GLN A 359 14.80 5.81 -29.63
C GLN A 359 14.91 4.28 -29.50
N HIS A 360 15.15 3.60 -30.61
CA HIS A 360 15.26 2.14 -30.66
C HIS A 360 16.70 1.65 -30.80
N LYS A 361 17.69 2.54 -30.73
CA LYS A 361 19.11 2.22 -30.87
C LYS A 361 19.61 1.22 -29.83
N GLU A 362 19.05 1.26 -28.62
CA GLU A 362 19.37 0.32 -27.54
C GLU A 362 18.57 -1.00 -27.60
N LYS A 363 17.56 -1.09 -28.50
CA LYS A 363 16.75 -2.30 -28.67
C LYS A 363 17.49 -3.29 -29.56
N VAL A 364 17.62 -4.52 -29.07
CA VAL A 364 18.36 -5.59 -29.74
C VAL A 364 17.61 -6.10 -30.98
N SER A 365 18.33 -6.60 -31.99
CA SER A 365 17.73 -7.22 -33.18
C SER A 365 17.05 -8.56 -32.85
N ALA A 366 16.35 -9.14 -33.82
CA ALA A 366 15.76 -10.46 -33.65
C ALA A 366 16.82 -11.57 -33.59
N GLU A 367 17.96 -11.44 -34.29
CA GLU A 367 19.02 -12.45 -34.26
C GLU A 367 19.77 -12.48 -32.92
N GLU A 368 19.98 -11.32 -32.30
CA GLU A 368 20.73 -11.19 -31.06
C GLU A 368 19.85 -11.36 -29.80
N ILE A 369 18.54 -11.54 -29.97
CA ILE A 369 17.57 -11.51 -28.86
C ILE A 369 17.82 -12.63 -27.84
N GLU A 370 18.29 -13.79 -28.29
CA GLU A 370 18.57 -14.93 -27.42
C GLU A 370 19.79 -14.65 -26.54
N GLU A 371 20.88 -14.15 -27.12
CA GLU A 371 22.09 -13.78 -26.37
C GLU A 371 21.81 -12.61 -25.42
N ALA A 372 21.05 -11.61 -25.88
CA ALA A 372 20.63 -10.51 -25.04
C ALA A 372 19.71 -10.96 -23.90
N PHE A 373 18.80 -11.92 -24.14
CA PHE A 373 18.00 -12.51 -23.08
C PHE A 373 18.86 -13.30 -22.09
N LYS A 374 19.88 -14.03 -22.57
CA LYS A 374 20.83 -14.73 -21.72
C LYS A 374 21.58 -13.75 -20.82
N LYS A 375 22.14 -12.66 -21.37
CA LYS A 375 22.79 -11.59 -20.58
C LYS A 375 21.81 -10.91 -19.61
N TYR A 376 20.59 -10.63 -20.05
CA TYR A 376 19.52 -10.07 -19.20
C TYR A 376 19.19 -11.00 -18.04
N LYS A 377 19.05 -12.30 -18.33
CA LYS A 377 18.77 -13.34 -17.35
C LYS A 377 19.92 -13.51 -16.38
N GLU A 378 21.16 -13.57 -16.86
CA GLU A 378 22.36 -13.58 -16.02
C GLU A 378 22.41 -12.36 -15.11
N LYS A 379 22.18 -11.14 -15.61
CA LYS A 379 22.12 -9.93 -14.77
C LYS A 379 20.98 -9.96 -13.74
N ARG A 380 19.81 -10.50 -14.12
CA ARG A 380 18.62 -10.57 -13.24
C ARG A 380 18.72 -11.70 -12.22
N ASP A 381 19.35 -12.81 -12.59
CA ASP A 381 19.66 -13.93 -11.71
C ASP A 381 20.89 -13.61 -10.84
N ALA A 382 21.78 -12.72 -11.30
CA ALA A 382 22.88 -12.11 -10.54
C ALA A 382 22.44 -10.95 -9.62
N ILE A 383 21.14 -10.64 -9.54
CA ILE A 383 20.61 -9.85 -8.41
C ILE A 383 20.97 -10.64 -7.16
N HIS A 384 22.02 -10.20 -6.45
CA HIS A 384 22.57 -10.87 -5.30
C HIS A 384 21.45 -11.12 -4.27
N GLU A 385 21.09 -12.39 -4.13
CA GLU A 385 20.48 -12.92 -2.92
C GLU A 385 21.65 -13.14 -1.96
N PHE A 386 21.74 -12.29 -0.95
CA PHE A 386 22.78 -12.39 0.05
C PHE A 386 22.42 -13.54 0.97
N GLU A 387 23.31 -14.52 1.04
CA GLU A 387 23.28 -15.60 2.03
C GLU A 387 23.75 -15.03 3.37
N ILE A 388 22.89 -15.13 4.37
CA ILE A 388 23.20 -14.69 5.73
C ILE A 388 22.89 -15.83 6.68
N GLU A 389 23.90 -16.22 7.46
CA GLU A 389 23.74 -17.17 8.55
C GLU A 389 23.18 -16.41 9.76
N LEU A 390 22.03 -16.87 10.27
CA LEU A 390 21.42 -16.29 11.46
C LEU A 390 22.04 -16.91 12.70
N THR A 391 22.29 -16.07 13.70
CA THR A 391 22.60 -16.50 15.07
C THR A 391 21.31 -16.84 15.81
N ASP A 392 21.36 -17.73 16.80
CA ASP A 392 20.19 -18.16 17.58
C ASP A 392 19.44 -16.98 18.21
N ASN A 393 20.17 -15.95 18.66
CA ASN A 393 19.61 -14.76 19.27
C ASN A 393 18.81 -13.87 18.28
N GLN A 394 19.04 -14.02 16.98
CA GLN A 394 18.29 -13.29 15.94
C GLN A 394 16.98 -14.00 15.59
N ILE A 395 16.77 -15.23 16.05
CA ILE A 395 15.59 -16.04 15.73
C ILE A 395 14.60 -15.92 16.88
N GLU A 396 13.46 -15.28 16.60
CA GLU A 396 12.36 -15.19 17.56
C GLU A 396 11.62 -16.53 17.66
N LYS A 397 11.23 -17.08 16.50
CA LYS A 397 10.42 -18.29 16.42
C LYS A 397 10.51 -18.93 15.04
N LEU A 398 10.78 -20.23 15.02
CA LEU A 398 10.61 -21.06 13.83
C LEU A 398 9.14 -21.51 13.72
N VAL A 399 8.58 -21.44 12.50
CA VAL A 399 7.22 -21.91 12.20
C VAL A 399 7.23 -22.75 10.92
N ASP A 400 6.17 -23.53 10.68
CA ASP A 400 6.11 -24.46 9.54
C ASP A 400 6.31 -23.79 8.17
N ASP A 401 6.00 -22.50 8.03
CA ASP A 401 6.07 -21.72 6.79
C ASP A 401 7.30 -20.80 6.67
N GLY A 402 8.18 -20.72 7.67
CA GLY A 402 9.34 -19.82 7.68
C GLY A 402 9.92 -19.55 9.05
N VAL A 403 10.75 -18.53 9.16
CA VAL A 403 11.34 -18.07 10.42
C VAL A 403 10.99 -16.63 10.69
N TYR A 404 10.64 -16.31 11.93
CA TYR A 404 10.58 -14.93 12.41
C TYR A 404 11.94 -14.53 12.94
N ILE A 405 12.51 -13.49 12.34
CA ILE A 405 13.76 -12.90 12.82
C ILE A 405 13.49 -11.59 13.53
N GLN A 406 14.20 -11.36 14.63
CA GLN A 406 14.23 -10.08 15.29
C GLN A 406 15.10 -9.11 14.49
N VAL A 407 14.54 -7.95 14.20
CA VAL A 407 15.26 -6.87 13.53
C VAL A 407 15.01 -5.55 14.24
N SER A 408 16.08 -4.93 14.72
CA SER A 408 16.19 -3.50 14.99
C SER A 408 16.01 -2.66 13.72
N PHE A 409 14.90 -1.95 13.57
CA PHE A 409 14.69 -1.04 12.44
C PHE A 409 14.67 0.39 12.95
N GLY A 410 15.87 0.97 12.99
CA GLY A 410 16.12 2.09 13.89
C GLY A 410 16.49 1.59 15.29
N ILE A 411 16.77 2.51 16.20
CA ILE A 411 17.32 2.33 17.55
C ILE A 411 16.29 1.96 18.69
N LYS A 412 16.13 0.71 19.10
CA LYS A 412 15.05 0.20 20.02
C LYS A 412 13.70 -0.12 19.37
N GLN A 413 13.57 -0.03 18.04
CA GLN A 413 12.49 -0.68 17.29
C GLN A 413 12.90 -2.12 17.01
N SER A 414 12.65 -3.03 17.95
CA SER A 414 12.60 -4.43 17.56
C SER A 414 11.30 -4.68 16.81
N GLY A 415 11.41 -5.11 15.58
CA GLY A 415 10.31 -5.66 14.80
C GLY A 415 10.61 -7.08 14.42
N LEU A 416 9.57 -7.81 14.05
CA LEU A 416 9.73 -9.11 13.46
C LEU A 416 9.62 -9.00 11.95
N ILE A 417 10.57 -9.60 11.26
CA ILE A 417 10.41 -9.91 9.84
C ILE A 417 10.11 -11.40 9.74
N PHE A 418 9.05 -11.70 9.00
CA PHE A 418 8.80 -13.06 8.58
C PHE A 418 9.63 -13.36 7.33
N ILE A 419 10.58 -14.28 7.44
CA ILE A 419 11.31 -14.84 6.32
C ILE A 419 10.64 -16.16 5.93
N PRO A 420 9.97 -16.22 4.77
CA PRO A 420 9.26 -17.42 4.35
C PRO A 420 10.24 -18.53 3.98
N ASN A 421 9.79 -19.78 4.04
CA ASN A 421 10.59 -20.98 3.72
C ASN A 421 11.30 -20.90 2.37
N TYR A 422 10.72 -20.24 1.37
CA TYR A 422 11.37 -20.12 0.06
C TYR A 422 12.63 -19.24 0.09
N GLN A 423 12.93 -18.56 1.20
CA GLN A 423 14.13 -17.77 1.47
C GLN A 423 14.93 -18.30 2.67
N LEU A 424 14.60 -19.49 3.18
CA LEU A 424 15.21 -20.09 4.36
C LEU A 424 15.67 -21.51 4.04
N ASP A 425 16.91 -21.83 4.41
CA ASP A 425 17.44 -23.18 4.48
C ASP A 425 17.83 -23.50 5.93
N ILE A 426 17.47 -24.70 6.39
CA ILE A 426 17.79 -25.21 7.72
C ILE A 426 18.56 -26.52 7.54
N PHE A 427 19.69 -26.66 8.20
CA PHE A 427 20.50 -27.88 8.16
C PHE A 427 21.20 -28.10 9.50
N GLU A 428 21.49 -29.36 9.79
CA GLU A 428 22.14 -29.80 11.03
C GLU A 428 23.62 -30.06 10.75
N GLU A 429 24.49 -29.41 11.52
CA GLU A 429 25.94 -29.57 11.46
C GLU A 429 26.45 -29.63 12.92
N ASP A 430 27.23 -30.67 13.26
CA ASP A 430 27.77 -30.89 14.61
C ASP A 430 26.75 -30.79 15.76
N ASN A 431 25.58 -31.44 15.60
CA ASN A 431 24.44 -31.39 16.55
C ASN A 431 23.84 -30.00 16.81
N HIS A 432 24.17 -28.99 16.00
CA HIS A 432 23.59 -27.65 16.06
C HIS A 432 22.84 -27.33 14.77
N LYS A 433 21.65 -26.70 14.89
CA LYS A 433 20.84 -26.29 13.74
C LYS A 433 21.33 -24.92 13.24
N LYS A 434 21.76 -24.86 11.99
CA LYS A 434 22.12 -23.61 11.31
C LYS A 434 20.99 -23.14 10.43
N TYR A 435 20.76 -21.82 10.43
CA TYR A 435 19.70 -21.17 9.66
C TYR A 435 20.33 -20.21 8.66
N LYS A 436 20.13 -20.47 7.37
CA LYS A 436 20.59 -19.59 6.30
C LYS A 436 19.42 -18.90 5.64
N VAL A 437 19.44 -17.58 5.59
CA VAL A 437 18.43 -16.76 4.91
C VAL A 437 18.97 -16.10 3.66
N TYR A 438 18.14 -16.03 2.63
CA TYR A 438 18.48 -15.50 1.30
C TYR A 438 17.74 -14.20 1.03
N ILE A 439 18.44 -13.08 1.13
CA ILE A 439 17.85 -11.74 1.13
C ILE A 439 18.25 -10.97 -0.13
N ARG A 440 17.25 -10.60 -0.94
CA ARG A 440 17.46 -9.71 -2.10
C ARG A 440 17.60 -8.25 -1.69
N GLU A 441 18.69 -7.62 -2.09
CA GLU A 441 19.00 -6.22 -1.80
C GLU A 441 17.86 -5.23 -2.16
N THR A 442 17.29 -5.39 -3.35
CA THR A 442 16.29 -4.47 -3.93
C THR A 442 14.86 -4.70 -3.41
N SER A 443 14.63 -5.86 -2.77
CA SER A 443 13.31 -6.24 -2.27
C SER A 443 12.95 -5.46 -1.01
N SER A 444 11.65 -5.31 -0.74
CA SER A 444 11.16 -4.65 0.47
C SER A 444 10.59 -5.71 1.41
N TYR A 445 11.09 -5.75 2.63
CA TYR A 445 10.68 -6.66 3.69
C TYR A 445 9.79 -5.91 4.68
N PHE A 446 8.66 -6.51 5.03
CA PHE A 446 7.74 -5.90 5.97
C PHE A 446 8.23 -6.13 7.38
N VAL A 447 8.44 -5.05 8.13
CA VAL A 447 8.81 -5.11 9.52
C VAL A 447 7.57 -4.87 10.36
N TYR A 448 7.23 -5.88 11.15
CA TYR A 448 6.11 -5.83 12.07
C TYR A 448 6.58 -5.37 13.44
N ASN A 449 5.97 -4.29 13.95
CA ASN A 449 6.19 -3.85 15.33
C ASN A 449 5.10 -4.40 16.25
N LYS A 450 5.49 -5.19 17.26
CA LYS A 450 4.55 -5.74 18.25
C LYS A 450 3.86 -4.67 19.11
N GLU A 451 4.53 -3.54 19.36
CA GLU A 451 4.10 -2.57 20.38
C GLU A 451 3.29 -1.40 19.81
N ASN A 452 3.57 -0.99 18.56
CA ASN A 452 2.85 0.12 17.91
C ASN A 452 2.88 -0.03 16.39
N MET A 453 1.70 -0.22 15.81
CA MET A 453 1.49 -0.46 14.40
C MET A 453 1.77 0.68 13.44
N ASP A 454 1.64 1.94 13.87
CA ASP A 454 1.92 3.08 12.98
C ASP A 454 3.41 3.10 12.62
N ASN A 455 4.22 2.33 13.34
CA ASN A 455 5.62 2.05 13.06
C ASN A 455 5.85 0.78 12.20
N ASN A 456 4.80 0.09 11.75
CA ASN A 456 4.94 -0.95 10.75
C ASN A 456 5.49 -0.31 9.47
N CYS A 457 6.60 -0.85 8.97
CA CYS A 457 7.27 -0.24 7.83
C CYS A 457 7.80 -1.29 6.86
N PHE A 458 8.30 -0.81 5.73
CA PHE A 458 9.06 -1.63 4.81
C PHE A 458 10.52 -1.23 4.87
N ILE A 459 11.39 -2.15 5.25
CA ILE A 459 12.83 -1.96 5.08
C ILE A 459 13.27 -2.55 3.74
N LYS A 460 14.30 -1.96 3.14
CA LYS A 460 14.91 -2.52 1.95
C LYS A 460 15.80 -3.70 2.33
N GLY A 461 15.91 -4.67 1.44
CA GLY A 461 16.77 -5.84 1.64
C GLY A 461 18.21 -5.43 1.93
N ARG A 462 18.74 -4.39 1.27
CA ARG A 462 20.05 -3.80 1.61
C ARG A 462 20.19 -3.43 3.08
N THR A 463 19.13 -2.89 3.69
CA THR A 463 19.11 -2.47 5.09
C THR A 463 19.08 -3.68 6.00
N LEU A 464 18.26 -4.68 5.64
CA LEU A 464 18.18 -5.95 6.35
C LEU A 464 19.49 -6.74 6.29
N ILE A 465 20.15 -6.77 5.13
CA ILE A 465 21.46 -7.40 4.93
C ILE A 465 22.49 -6.75 5.84
N ARG A 466 22.65 -5.41 5.78
CA ARG A 466 23.59 -4.67 6.64
C ARG A 466 23.37 -4.95 8.12
N GLN A 467 22.11 -5.03 8.53
CA GLN A 467 21.76 -5.27 9.90
C GLN A 467 22.10 -6.68 10.37
N LEU A 468 21.87 -7.68 9.52
CA LEU A 468 22.19 -9.06 9.85
C LEU A 468 23.69 -9.39 9.60
N SER A 469 24.40 -8.55 8.82
CA SER A 469 25.79 -8.74 8.39
C SER A 469 26.81 -7.78 9.04
N ASN A 470 26.41 -6.96 10.02
CA ASN A 470 27.25 -6.06 10.83
C ASN A 470 28.12 -4.96 10.12
N ASP A 471 28.14 -4.83 8.79
CA ASP A 471 28.95 -3.80 8.09
C ASP A 471 28.14 -2.65 7.44
N SER A 472 28.67 -1.43 7.57
CA SER A 472 27.98 -0.16 7.32
C SER A 472 28.54 0.61 6.10
N GLN A 473 27.66 0.97 5.14
CA GLN A 473 27.93 2.04 4.16
C GLN A 473 26.70 2.93 3.95
N LYS A 474 26.89 4.24 3.76
CA LYS A 474 25.91 5.35 3.96
C LYS A 474 24.80 5.53 2.89
N LEU A 475 23.84 6.43 3.23
CA LEU A 475 22.78 7.16 2.47
C LEU A 475 21.33 6.59 2.54
N PRO A 476 20.26 7.41 2.35
CA PRO A 476 19.96 8.80 2.74
C PRO A 476 18.61 8.96 3.50
N TYR A 477 18.36 10.18 3.99
CA TYR A 477 17.31 10.65 4.92
C TYR A 477 15.82 10.38 4.57
N ARG A 478 15.03 10.07 5.62
CA ARG A 478 13.54 10.11 5.67
C ARG A 478 13.10 10.54 7.08
N ARG A 479 12.00 11.30 7.15
CA ARG A 479 11.36 11.88 8.36
C ARG A 479 11.42 10.95 9.59
N PRO A 480 11.95 11.38 10.74
CA PRO A 480 11.99 10.57 11.96
C PRO A 480 10.58 10.43 12.58
N THR A 481 10.20 9.21 12.94
CA THR A 481 9.00 8.94 13.75
C THR A 481 9.31 9.11 15.25
N LEU A 482 8.29 9.27 16.11
CA LEU A 482 8.44 9.36 17.57
C LEU A 482 9.32 8.24 18.14
N LYS A 483 9.17 7.06 17.55
CA LYS A 483 9.99 5.92 17.87
C LYS A 483 11.44 6.23 17.52
N SER A 484 11.79 6.64 16.28
CA SER A 484 13.12 7.15 15.78
C SER A 484 13.81 8.22 16.64
N LEU A 485 13.12 8.83 17.61
CA LEU A 485 13.68 9.78 18.58
C LEU A 485 14.11 9.11 19.88
N LYS A 486 13.27 8.26 20.50
CA LYS A 486 13.66 7.38 21.63
C LYS A 486 14.89 6.56 21.32
N GLU A 487 14.98 6.28 20.05
CA GLU A 487 16.07 5.67 19.39
C GLU A 487 17.36 6.48 19.49
N LYS A 488 17.36 7.70 18.96
CA LYS A 488 18.54 8.58 18.95
C LYS A 488 19.02 8.88 20.36
N ILE A 489 18.11 8.95 21.31
CA ILE A 489 18.37 9.10 22.74
C ILE A 489 19.20 7.93 23.29
N SER A 490 18.92 6.70 22.85
CA SER A 490 19.68 5.52 23.28
C SER A 490 21.07 5.44 22.66
N GLU A 491 21.21 5.84 21.39
CA GLU A 491 22.50 5.97 20.73
C GLU A 491 23.36 7.02 21.43
N ILE A 492 22.78 8.16 21.80
CA ILE A 492 23.48 9.18 22.57
C ILE A 492 23.89 8.64 23.95
N ASN A 493 23.02 7.91 24.65
CA ASN A 493 23.36 7.32 25.95
C ASN A 493 24.60 6.42 25.85
N LEU A 494 24.60 5.51 24.88
CA LEU A 494 25.72 4.60 24.62
C LEU A 494 26.98 5.38 24.19
N MET A 495 26.82 6.43 23.38
CA MET A 495 27.93 7.25 22.91
C MET A 495 28.59 8.01 24.05
N ILE A 496 27.81 8.63 24.95
CA ILE A 496 28.34 9.34 26.12
C ILE A 496 28.99 8.37 27.12
N GLU A 497 28.44 7.18 27.30
CA GLU A 497 29.07 6.11 28.10
C GLU A 497 30.43 5.66 27.51
N LEU A 498 30.55 5.61 26.17
CA LEU A 498 31.75 5.16 25.48
C LEU A 498 32.83 6.24 25.31
N SER A 499 32.48 7.53 25.30
CA SER A 499 33.43 8.63 25.05
C SER A 499 34.03 9.26 26.30
N ASN A 500 33.62 8.86 27.51
CA ASN A 500 34.05 9.48 28.79
C ASN A 500 33.92 11.03 28.78
N THR A 501 33.02 11.59 27.97
CA THR A 501 32.88 13.04 27.76
C THR A 501 31.90 13.67 28.75
N ASN A 502 32.32 14.85 29.22
CA ASN A 502 31.74 15.76 30.21
C ASN A 502 30.21 15.76 30.42
N LYS A 503 29.83 15.96 31.71
CA LYS A 503 28.48 16.16 32.26
C LYS A 503 27.54 17.06 31.41
N GLN A 504 28.12 18.00 30.68
CA GLN A 504 27.45 18.96 29.78
C GLN A 504 26.69 18.31 28.60
N TYR A 505 27.18 17.20 28.02
CA TYR A 505 26.49 16.54 26.89
C TYR A 505 25.29 15.70 27.35
N GLN A 506 25.34 15.14 28.57
CA GLN A 506 24.18 14.47 29.16
C GLN A 506 23.06 15.48 29.43
N GLU A 507 23.40 16.64 29.98
CA GLU A 507 22.45 17.71 30.28
C GLU A 507 21.73 18.20 28.99
N ILE A 508 22.47 18.43 27.89
CA ILE A 508 21.88 18.84 26.60
C ILE A 508 20.99 17.75 26.00
N LYS A 509 21.38 16.47 26.11
CA LYS A 509 20.56 15.35 25.62
C LYS A 509 19.27 15.23 26.43
N ASP A 510 19.36 15.22 27.75
CA ASP A 510 18.22 15.08 28.64
C ASP A 510 17.22 16.23 28.43
N GLU A 511 17.72 17.47 28.25
CA GLU A 511 16.90 18.63 27.87
C GLU A 511 16.14 18.41 26.56
N LEU A 512 16.82 17.97 25.49
CA LEU A 512 16.18 17.71 24.19
C LEU A 512 15.15 16.56 24.23
N VAL A 513 15.39 15.53 25.05
CA VAL A 513 14.43 14.43 25.25
C VAL A 513 13.17 14.91 25.94
N LEU A 514 13.35 15.67 27.03
CA LEU A 514 12.25 16.22 27.82
C LEU A 514 11.40 17.14 26.97
N GLU A 515 12.00 18.06 26.22
CA GLU A 515 11.27 18.95 25.32
C GLU A 515 10.43 18.21 24.26
N ILE A 516 10.95 17.10 23.71
CA ILE A 516 10.22 16.29 22.72
C ILE A 516 9.06 15.53 23.38
N ALA A 517 9.29 14.95 24.56
CA ALA A 517 8.26 14.23 25.31
C ALA A 517 7.13 15.16 25.76
N GLU A 518 7.46 16.37 26.22
CA GLU A 518 6.47 17.40 26.58
C GLU A 518 5.58 17.76 25.40
N ILE A 519 6.15 17.97 24.21
CA ILE A 519 5.37 18.28 23.01
C ILE A 519 4.52 17.09 22.56
N ASP A 520 5.02 15.87 22.66
CA ASP A 520 4.26 14.66 22.32
C ASP A 520 3.04 14.50 23.24
N MET A 521 3.21 14.74 24.54
CA MET A 521 2.09 14.78 25.49
C MET A 521 1.08 15.88 25.14
N GLN A 522 1.54 17.08 24.76
CA GLN A 522 0.67 18.16 24.31
C GLN A 522 -0.08 17.81 23.01
N LEU A 523 0.57 17.09 22.08
CA LEU A 523 -0.06 16.58 20.86
C LEU A 523 -1.16 15.57 21.17
N GLU A 524 -0.89 14.59 22.04
CA GLU A 524 -1.87 13.57 22.45
C GLU A 524 -3.06 14.21 23.17
N GLU A 525 -2.80 15.07 24.16
CA GLU A 525 -3.84 15.81 24.89
C GLU A 525 -4.70 16.67 23.94
N THR A 526 -4.08 17.35 22.98
CA THR A 526 -4.80 18.16 21.98
C THR A 526 -5.65 17.28 21.07
N GLN A 527 -5.15 16.12 20.63
CA GLN A 527 -5.90 15.17 19.81
C GLN A 527 -7.09 14.56 20.56
N GLU A 528 -6.94 14.24 21.84
CA GLU A 528 -8.03 13.75 22.69
C GLU A 528 -9.11 14.82 22.91
N LYS A 529 -8.72 16.08 23.13
CA LYS A 529 -9.65 17.22 23.20
C LYS A 529 -10.42 17.38 21.90
N ILE A 530 -9.73 17.35 20.76
CA ILE A 530 -10.37 17.41 19.43
C ILE A 530 -11.34 16.24 19.24
N ALA A 531 -10.97 15.02 19.61
CA ALA A 531 -11.84 13.85 19.50
C ALA A 531 -13.11 13.99 20.37
N THR A 532 -12.96 14.54 21.57
CA THR A 532 -14.07 14.82 22.50
C THR A 532 -15.01 15.87 21.91
N LEU A 533 -14.47 17.00 21.44
CA LEU A 533 -15.25 18.05 20.80
C LEU A 533 -15.94 17.57 19.51
N ASN A 534 -15.28 16.73 18.71
CA ASN A 534 -15.91 16.10 17.55
C ASN A 534 -17.09 15.22 17.94
N LYS A 535 -16.97 14.46 19.04
CA LYS A 535 -18.10 13.70 19.58
C LYS A 535 -19.22 14.62 20.08
N MET A 536 -18.90 15.75 20.72
CA MET A 536 -19.89 16.76 21.12
C MET A 536 -20.61 17.35 19.90
N ALA A 537 -19.87 17.68 18.83
CA ALA A 537 -20.45 18.15 17.57
C ALA A 537 -21.39 17.10 16.95
N GLU A 538 -21.00 15.82 16.94
CA GLU A 538 -21.86 14.71 16.49
C GLU A 538 -23.16 14.69 17.29
N VAL A 539 -23.09 14.82 18.62
CA VAL A 539 -24.27 14.83 19.50
C VAL A 539 -25.17 16.03 19.23
N LEU A 540 -24.63 17.25 19.17
CA LEU A 540 -25.40 18.48 18.99
C LEU A 540 -26.15 18.52 17.65
N ILE A 541 -25.53 18.01 16.57
CA ILE A 541 -26.21 17.86 15.27
C ILE A 541 -27.35 16.84 15.38
N ASN A 542 -27.11 15.70 16.01
CA ASN A 542 -28.08 14.62 16.08
C ASN A 542 -29.22 14.85 17.08
N LEU A 543 -29.09 15.76 18.04
CA LEU A 543 -30.21 16.23 18.87
C LEU A 543 -31.35 16.86 18.06
N LYS A 544 -31.01 17.50 16.92
CA LYS A 544 -31.97 18.13 16.00
C LYS A 544 -32.45 17.18 14.89
N SER A 545 -32.04 15.91 14.93
CA SER A 545 -32.41 14.90 13.92
C SER A 545 -33.90 14.59 13.95
N GLU A 546 -34.51 14.36 12.78
CA GLU A 546 -35.90 13.87 12.66
C GLU A 546 -36.07 12.42 13.13
N ASP A 547 -34.99 11.64 13.12
CA ASP A 547 -34.97 10.25 13.60
C ASP A 547 -35.03 10.16 15.13
N GLU A 548 -36.02 9.44 15.66
CA GLU A 548 -36.29 9.34 17.09
C GLU A 548 -35.18 8.58 17.85
N ILE A 549 -34.63 7.53 17.25
CA ILE A 549 -33.57 6.72 17.87
C ILE A 549 -32.25 7.51 17.90
N GLY A 550 -31.93 8.23 16.82
CA GLY A 550 -30.83 9.19 16.77
C GLY A 550 -30.93 10.25 17.85
N ARG A 551 -32.14 10.79 18.12
CA ARG A 551 -32.35 11.74 19.23
C ARG A 551 -32.14 11.09 20.60
N LYS A 552 -32.64 9.86 20.82
CA LYS A 552 -32.44 9.13 22.09
C LYS A 552 -30.95 8.86 22.34
N LEU A 553 -30.24 8.39 21.32
CA LEU A 553 -28.80 8.14 21.39
C LEU A 553 -28.02 9.43 21.66
N ALA A 554 -28.38 10.53 20.99
CA ALA A 554 -27.78 11.83 21.22
C ALA A 554 -28.06 12.36 22.64
N ARG A 555 -29.27 12.17 23.19
CA ARG A 555 -29.59 12.54 24.59
C ARG A 555 -28.79 11.72 25.60
N TYR A 556 -28.63 10.43 25.35
CA TYR A 556 -27.78 9.55 26.16
C TYR A 556 -26.33 10.07 26.16
N ASP A 557 -25.75 10.27 24.98
CA ASP A 557 -24.37 10.77 24.84
C ASP A 557 -24.23 12.20 25.43
N PHE A 558 -25.24 13.06 25.28
CA PHE A 558 -25.28 14.41 25.85
C PHE A 558 -25.16 14.38 27.38
N SER A 559 -25.87 13.46 28.03
CA SER A 559 -25.77 13.26 29.48
C SER A 559 -24.42 12.69 29.89
N LYS A 560 -23.89 11.72 29.14
CA LYS A 560 -22.60 11.07 29.42
C LYS A 560 -21.42 12.04 29.29
N LEU A 561 -21.53 13.00 28.37
CA LEU A 561 -20.52 14.04 28.15
C LEU A 561 -20.72 15.28 29.04
N ASN A 562 -21.69 15.28 29.95
CA ASN A 562 -22.03 16.40 30.85
C ASN A 562 -22.23 17.74 30.10
N LEU A 563 -22.88 17.70 28.95
CA LEU A 563 -23.11 18.90 28.13
C LEU A 563 -24.21 19.80 28.72
N THR A 564 -24.05 21.10 28.52
CA THR A 564 -25.04 22.11 28.94
C THR A 564 -25.85 22.62 27.74
N GLU A 565 -27.09 23.05 27.97
CA GLU A 565 -27.95 23.63 26.92
C GLU A 565 -27.38 24.92 26.29
N SER A 566 -26.43 25.58 26.97
CA SER A 566 -25.71 26.74 26.45
C SER A 566 -24.64 26.39 25.41
N THR A 567 -24.29 25.11 25.27
CA THR A 567 -23.25 24.65 24.34
C THR A 567 -23.79 24.67 22.91
N SER A 568 -23.27 25.55 22.07
CA SER A 568 -23.67 25.67 20.66
C SER A 568 -22.71 24.92 19.73
N LEU A 569 -23.24 24.37 18.63
CA LEU A 569 -22.43 23.70 17.61
C LEU A 569 -21.39 24.66 16.99
N GLY A 570 -21.73 25.95 16.87
CA GLY A 570 -20.81 26.97 16.37
C GLY A 570 -19.60 27.14 17.28
N ASN A 571 -19.81 27.21 18.60
CA ASN A 571 -18.73 27.37 19.57
C ASN A 571 -17.82 26.14 19.59
N VAL A 572 -18.40 24.93 19.55
CA VAL A 572 -17.63 23.67 19.52
C VAL A 572 -16.77 23.58 18.26
N ASN A 573 -17.30 23.96 17.09
CA ASN A 573 -16.52 23.94 15.85
C ASN A 573 -15.41 25.00 15.83
N GLU A 574 -15.65 26.17 16.44
CA GLU A 574 -14.60 27.19 16.58
C GLU A 574 -13.46 26.71 17.48
N GLU A 575 -13.79 26.05 18.59
CA GLU A 575 -12.81 25.45 19.50
C GLU A 575 -12.00 24.33 18.82
N ILE A 576 -12.67 23.49 18.02
CA ILE A 576 -11.99 22.49 17.18
C ILE A 576 -11.01 23.17 16.22
N ARG A 577 -11.41 24.27 15.56
CA ARG A 577 -10.52 24.99 14.63
C ARG A 577 -9.28 25.52 15.35
N VAL A 578 -9.46 26.15 16.51
CA VAL A 578 -8.34 26.67 17.32
C VAL A 578 -7.41 25.54 17.78
N LEU A 579 -7.96 24.41 18.23
CA LEU A 579 -7.14 23.27 18.62
C LEU A 579 -6.43 22.61 17.44
N GLN A 580 -7.02 22.62 16.23
CA GLN A 580 -6.35 22.17 15.02
C GLN A 580 -5.16 23.07 14.65
N GLU A 581 -5.31 24.40 14.76
CA GLU A 581 -4.20 25.35 14.58
C GLU A 581 -3.09 25.12 15.62
N ASN A 582 -3.45 24.86 16.88
CA ASN A 582 -2.50 24.50 17.93
C ASN A 582 -1.81 23.16 17.64
N LEU A 583 -2.56 22.16 17.14
CA LEU A 583 -2.00 20.87 16.77
C LEU A 583 -0.95 21.03 15.66
N ASP A 584 -1.21 21.84 14.64
CA ASP A 584 -0.26 22.14 13.57
C ASP A 584 0.99 22.86 14.12
N TYR A 585 0.82 23.78 15.06
CA TYR A 585 1.93 24.44 15.76
C TYR A 585 2.79 23.45 16.57
N TYR A 586 2.17 22.60 17.39
CA TYR A 586 2.90 21.58 18.16
C TYR A 586 3.58 20.57 17.25
N LEU A 587 2.98 20.20 16.13
CA LEU A 587 3.62 19.34 15.12
C LEU A 587 4.87 20.01 14.54
N TYR A 588 4.80 21.29 14.21
CA TYR A 588 5.95 22.05 13.73
C TYR A 588 7.07 22.14 14.78
N GLU A 589 6.73 22.44 16.03
CA GLU A 589 7.70 22.54 17.13
C GLU A 589 8.32 21.18 17.49
N PHE A 590 7.54 20.09 17.38
CA PHE A 590 8.02 18.72 17.49
C PHE A 590 9.05 18.41 16.40
N GLU A 591 8.74 18.73 15.14
CA GLU A 591 9.65 18.49 14.01
C GLU A 591 10.96 19.26 14.16
N LYS A 592 10.88 20.52 14.57
CA LYS A 592 12.04 21.39 14.80
C LYS A 592 12.98 20.80 15.86
N ARG A 593 12.44 20.29 16.97
CA ARG A 593 13.23 19.66 18.05
C ARG A 593 13.75 18.29 17.67
N ALA A 594 12.97 17.52 16.93
CA ALA A 594 13.41 16.27 16.36
C ALA A 594 14.67 16.49 15.51
N ILE A 595 14.66 17.48 14.60
CA ILE A 595 15.81 17.87 13.77
C ILE A 595 17.01 18.29 14.63
N ARG A 596 16.79 19.07 15.69
CA ARG A 596 17.86 19.50 16.62
C ARG A 596 18.54 18.29 17.29
N LEU A 597 17.76 17.28 17.69
CA LEU A 597 18.29 16.03 18.21
C LEU A 597 19.11 15.28 17.15
N GLU A 598 18.68 15.26 15.89
CA GLU A 598 19.45 14.61 14.81
C GLU A 598 20.79 15.28 14.54
N ILE A 599 20.82 16.61 14.58
CA ILE A 599 22.05 17.39 14.42
C ILE A 599 23.00 17.07 15.58
N PHE A 600 22.49 17.03 16.82
CA PHE A 600 23.28 16.69 17.99
C PHE A 600 23.92 15.28 17.89
N VAL A 601 23.15 14.27 17.46
CA VAL A 601 23.68 12.92 17.19
C VAL A 601 24.78 12.94 16.12
N SER A 602 24.58 13.73 15.07
CA SER A 602 25.53 13.83 13.96
C SER A 602 26.86 14.45 14.41
N THR A 603 26.82 15.47 15.28
CA THR A 603 28.01 16.11 15.84
C THR A 603 28.80 15.15 16.74
N LEU A 604 28.13 14.38 17.61
CA LEU A 604 28.79 13.37 18.45
C LEU A 604 29.47 12.26 17.63
N ASN A 605 28.89 11.88 16.49
CA ASN A 605 29.50 10.91 15.58
C ASN A 605 30.76 11.46 14.90
N MET A 606 30.83 12.76 14.61
CA MET A 606 32.03 13.37 14.01
C MET A 606 33.19 13.54 15.00
N GLU A 607 32.92 13.82 16.27
CA GLU A 607 33.98 13.94 17.29
C GLU A 607 34.69 12.60 17.57
N LYS A 608 34.00 11.46 17.45
CA LYS A 608 34.65 10.13 17.56
C LYS A 608 35.68 9.87 16.46
N ASP A 609 35.41 10.29 15.22
CA ASP A 609 36.35 10.09 14.10
C ASP A 609 37.64 10.91 14.28
N VAL A 610 37.59 12.03 15.01
CA VAL A 610 38.79 12.84 15.32
C VAL A 610 39.63 12.19 16.43
N PHE A 611 39.01 11.58 17.44
CA PHE A 611 39.74 10.90 18.53
C PHE A 611 40.32 9.53 18.13
N VAL A 612 39.85 8.91 17.04
CA VAL A 612 40.41 7.65 16.52
C VAL A 612 41.68 7.88 15.69
N ILE A 613 41.92 9.10 15.19
CA ILE A 613 43.12 9.41 14.39
C ILE A 613 44.37 9.63 15.27
N ASP A 614 44.22 10.00 16.55
CA ASP A 614 45.35 10.21 17.48
C ASP A 614 45.80 8.94 18.24
N LYS A 615 45.32 7.76 17.83
CA LYS A 615 45.81 6.45 18.32
C LYS A 615 46.09 5.49 17.18
N PHE A 616 47.00 5.88 16.28
CA PHE A 616 47.78 4.94 15.48
C PHE A 616 49.23 5.40 15.39
#